data_AF-G4YEL3-F1
#
_entry.id   AF-G4YEL3-F1
#
_cell.length_a   1.000
_cell.length_b   1.000
_cell.length_c   1.000
_cell.angle_alpha   90.00
_cell.angle_beta   90.00
_cell.angle_gamma   90.00
#
_symmetry.space_group_name_H-M   'P 1'
#
loop_
_entity.id
_entity.type
_entity.pdbx_description
1 polymer ?
#
loop_
_entity_poly.entity_id
_entity_poly.type
_entity_poly.pdbx_seq_one_letter_code
_entity_poly.pdbx_strand_id
1 'polypeptide(L)' 'QQPSNADLQNAMYNGCMQKVYSRLNLPLPYDPELRGHRINNIFRMANYRVRTVGISQIRTTFSGEMELSSE' A
#
# COMPACT_ATOMS: atom_id res chain seq x y z
N GLN A 1 -11.94 23.20 -3.12
CA GLN A 1 -11.93 22.23 -2.01
C GLN A 1 -10.66 21.39 -2.13
N GLN A 2 -9.81 21.31 -1.10
CA GLN A 2 -8.69 20.36 -1.11
C GLN A 2 -9.21 18.98 -0.64
N PRO A 3 -8.75 17.87 -1.24
CA PRO A 3 -9.17 16.53 -0.82
C PRO A 3 -8.73 16.26 0.61
N SER A 4 -9.58 15.58 1.39
CA SER A 4 -9.24 15.22 2.77
C SER A 4 -8.18 14.12 2.81
N ASN A 5 -7.50 13.95 3.94
CA ASN A 5 -6.56 12.83 4.13
C ASN A 5 -7.23 11.47 3.92
N ALA A 6 -8.52 11.33 4.20
CA ALA A 6 -9.27 10.10 3.93
C ALA A 6 -9.47 9.88 2.43
N ASP A 7 -9.76 10.96 1.68
CA ASP A 7 -9.90 10.88 0.21
C ASP A 7 -8.59 10.49 -0.46
N LEU A 8 -7.47 11.05 0.01
CA LEU A 8 -6.13 10.70 -0.47
C LEU A 8 -5.76 9.23 -0.17
N GLN A 9 -6.11 8.73 1.02
CA GLN A 9 -5.88 7.33 1.39
C GLN A 9 -6.77 6.37 0.60
N ASN A 10 -8.04 6.73 0.37
CA ASN A 10 -8.95 5.95 -0.46
C ASN A 10 -8.47 5.93 -1.92
N ALA A 11 -7.99 7.05 -2.45
CA ALA A 11 -7.43 7.12 -3.80
C ALA A 11 -6.16 6.28 -3.95
N MET A 12 -5.24 6.32 -2.97
CA MET A 12 -4.05 5.47 -2.94
C MET A 12 -4.42 3.97 -2.87
N TYR A 13 -5.39 3.60 -2.01
CA TYR A 13 -5.86 2.22 -1.93
C TYR A 13 -6.43 1.76 -3.26
N ASN A 14 -7.36 2.53 -3.85
CA ASN A 14 -7.97 2.17 -5.12
C ASN A 14 -6.91 2.06 -6.23
N GLY A 15 -5.97 3.00 -6.36
CA GLY A 15 -4.94 2.94 -7.39
C GLY A 15 -3.94 1.79 -7.22
N CYS A 16 -3.41 1.58 -6.01
CA CYS A 16 -2.35 0.60 -5.76
C CYS A 16 -2.91 -0.82 -5.56
N MET A 17 -3.98 -0.98 -4.77
CA MET A 17 -4.55 -2.30 -4.49
C MET A 17 -5.25 -2.88 -5.71
N GLN A 18 -5.89 -2.05 -6.54
CA GLN A 18 -6.51 -2.56 -7.75
C GLN A 18 -5.53 -3.28 -8.67
N LYS A 19 -4.30 -2.76 -8.78
CA LYS A 19 -3.22 -3.38 -9.55
C LYS A 19 -2.71 -4.68 -8.93
N VAL A 20 -2.62 -4.76 -7.59
CA VAL A 20 -2.20 -5.97 -6.87
C VAL A 20 -3.25 -7.07 -6.97
N TYR A 21 -4.52 -6.74 -6.70
CA TYR A 21 -5.64 -7.69 -6.81
C TYR A 21 -5.81 -8.21 -8.24
N SER A 22 -5.67 -7.32 -9.23
CA SER A 22 -5.66 -7.71 -10.64
C SER A 22 -4.52 -8.69 -10.98
N ARG A 23 -3.30 -8.48 -10.47
CA ARG A 23 -2.18 -9.42 -10.65
C ARG A 23 -2.42 -10.77 -9.98
N LEU A 24 -3.11 -10.78 -8.85
CA LEU A 24 -3.43 -11.99 -8.10
C LEU A 24 -4.71 -12.68 -8.61
N ASN A 25 -5.37 -12.15 -9.64
CA ASN A 25 -6.66 -12.60 -10.13
C ASN A 25 -7.75 -12.67 -9.03
N LEU A 26 -7.68 -11.76 -8.05
CA LEU A 26 -8.61 -11.68 -6.93
C LEU A 26 -9.59 -10.52 -7.12
N PRO A 27 -10.87 -10.67 -6.73
CA PRO A 27 -11.83 -9.56 -6.75
C PRO A 27 -11.44 -8.51 -5.71
N LEU A 28 -11.59 -7.22 -6.05
CA LEU A 28 -11.43 -6.17 -5.05
C LEU A 28 -12.56 -6.28 -4.02
N PRO A 29 -12.24 -6.41 -2.73
CA PRO A 29 -13.25 -6.30 -1.69
C PRO A 29 -13.70 -4.84 -1.59
N TYR A 30 -14.99 -4.61 -1.81
CA TYR A 30 -15.62 -3.29 -1.78
C TYR A 30 -16.11 -2.88 -0.38
N ASP A 31 -16.05 -3.80 0.60
CA ASP A 31 -16.48 -3.51 1.97
C ASP A 31 -15.67 -2.33 2.58
N PRO A 32 -16.32 -1.19 2.89
CA PRO A 32 -15.66 0.00 3.40
C PRO A 32 -14.95 -0.21 4.73
N GLU A 33 -15.49 -1.05 5.62
CA GLU A 33 -14.88 -1.30 6.94
C GLU A 33 -13.62 -2.15 6.80
N LEU A 34 -13.72 -3.27 6.07
CA LEU A 34 -12.58 -4.13 5.76
C LEU A 34 -11.49 -3.37 4.99
N ARG A 35 -11.88 -2.48 4.08
CA ARG A 35 -10.96 -1.58 3.37
C ARG A 35 -10.22 -0.67 4.35
N GLY A 36 -10.93 -0.02 5.27
CA GLY A 36 -10.33 0.83 6.30
C GLY A 36 -9.30 0.09 7.16
N HIS A 37 -9.64 -1.13 7.60
CA HIS A 37 -8.73 -1.98 8.37
C HIS A 37 -7.46 -2.37 7.59
N ARG A 38 -7.60 -2.75 6.32
CA ARG A 38 -6.47 -3.11 5.45
C ARG A 38 -5.55 -1.92 5.20
N ILE A 39 -6.12 -0.75 4.88
CA ILE A 39 -5.38 0.51 4.71
C ILE A 39 -4.56 0.80 5.96
N ASN A 40 -5.21 0.80 7.13
CA ASN A 40 -4.55 1.10 8.39
C ASN A 40 -3.41 0.09 8.69
N ASN A 41 -3.63 -1.20 8.39
CA ASN A 41 -2.61 -2.21 8.56
C ASN A 41 -1.40 -1.99 7.63
N ILE A 42 -1.63 -1.67 6.35
CA ILE A 42 -0.58 -1.38 5.38
C ILE A 42 0.25 -0.16 5.82
N PHE A 43 -0.41 0.92 6.24
CA PHE A 43 0.28 2.11 6.76
C PHE A 43 1.07 1.79 8.03
N ARG A 44 0.52 1.00 8.95
CA ARG A 44 1.24 0.55 10.16
C ARG A 44 2.48 -0.26 9.82
N MET A 45 2.38 -1.22 8.91
CA MET A 45 3.51 -2.06 8.49
C MET A 45 4.58 -1.26 7.75
N ALA A 46 4.18 -0.35 6.85
CA ALA A 46 5.09 0.55 6.16
C ALA A 46 5.82 1.46 7.15
N ASN A 47 5.08 2.06 8.09
CA ASN A 47 5.65 2.91 9.13
C ASN A 47 6.56 2.13 10.10
N TYR A 48 6.23 0.88 10.42
CA TYR A 48 7.08 0.02 11.23
C TYR A 48 8.41 -0.25 10.52
N ARG A 49 8.37 -0.69 9.26
CA ARG A 49 9.57 -0.91 8.44
C ARG A 49 10.41 0.35 8.30
N VAL A 50 9.79 1.51 8.06
CA VAL A 50 10.48 2.80 7.95
C VAL A 50 11.10 3.23 9.29
N ARG A 51 10.45 2.98 10.42
CA ARG A 51 11.01 3.30 11.75
C ARG A 51 12.21 2.43 12.12
N THR A 52 12.29 1.22 11.56
CA THR A 52 13.40 0.30 11.80
C THR A 52 14.61 0.53 10.90
N VAL A 53 14.51 1.39 9.88
CA VAL A 53 15.62 1.69 8.95
C VAL A 53 16.16 3.11 9.13
N GLY A 54 17.40 3.36 8.69
CA GLY A 54 17.94 4.72 8.65
C GLY A 54 17.24 5.59 7.59
N ILE A 55 17.24 6.92 7.76
CA ILE A 55 16.62 7.87 6.81
C ILE A 55 17.13 7.66 5.37
N SER A 56 18.42 7.36 5.22
CA SER A 56 19.06 7.07 3.93
C SER A 56 18.51 5.82 3.24
N GLN A 57 17.86 4.92 3.99
CA GLN A 57 17.36 3.62 3.53
C GLN A 57 15.84 3.60 3.36
N ILE A 58 15.12 4.68 3.68
CA ILE A 58 13.66 4.74 3.51
C ILE A 58 13.25 4.44 2.06
N ARG A 59 14.00 4.98 1.08
CA ARG A 59 13.75 4.73 -0.34
C ARG A 59 13.94 3.26 -0.71
N THR A 60 14.94 2.60 -0.13
CA THR A 60 15.27 1.20 -0.45
C THR A 60 14.50 0.18 0.39
N THR A 61 13.85 0.62 1.48
CA THR A 61 13.04 -0.22 2.39
C THR A 61 11.95 -1.00 1.67
N PHE A 62 11.44 -0.45 0.56
CA PHE A 62 10.42 -1.07 -0.28
C PHE A 62 10.95 -1.50 -1.65
N SER A 63 12.24 -1.30 -1.93
CA SER A 63 12.87 -1.69 -3.20
C SER A 63 13.35 -3.14 -3.22
N GLY A 64 13.55 -3.75 -2.05
CA GLY A 64 13.82 -5.19 -1.96
C GLY A 64 12.55 -6.00 -2.15
N GLU A 65 12.54 -6.83 -3.20
CA GLU A 65 11.53 -7.86 -3.53
C GLU A 65 10.31 -7.46 -4.37
N MET A 66 10.51 -6.69 -5.44
CA MET A 66 9.68 -6.85 -6.65
C MET A 66 10.50 -6.71 -7.94
N GLU A 67 11.75 -7.18 -7.92
CA GLU A 67 12.33 -7.73 -9.15
C GLU A 67 11.77 -9.16 -9.26
N LEU A 68 10.58 -9.27 -9.87
CA LEU A 68 10.22 -10.52 -10.53
C LEU A 68 11.36 -10.80 -11.50
N SER A 69 12.09 -11.91 -11.30
CA SER A 69 12.85 -12.56 -12.36
C SER A 69 11.94 -12.66 -13.57
N SER A 70 12.08 -11.72 -14.49
CA SER A 70 11.68 -11.88 -15.87
C SER A 70 12.80 -12.67 -16.53
N GLU A 71 12.76 -13.98 -16.36
CA GLU A 71 13.28 -14.94 -17.35
C GLU A 71 12.13 -15.34 -18.28
#